data_AF-A0A0W0ZW97-F1
#
_entry.id   AF-A0A0W0ZW97-F1
#
_cell.length_a   1.000
_cell.length_b   1.000
_cell.length_c   1.000
_cell.angle_alpha   90.00
_cell.angle_beta   90.00
_cell.angle_gamma   90.00
#
_symmetry.space_group_name_H-M   'P 1'
#
loop_
_entity.id
_entity.type
_entity.pdbx_description
1 polymer ?
#
loop_
_entity_poly.entity_id
_entity_poly.type
_entity_poly.pdbx_seq_one_letter_code
_entity_poly.pdbx_strand_id
1 'polypeptide(L)' 'MVRLWLNRYIQDGVEGLRTRKPPGRPEQKAPIIETQLEELLHQSPQDYGYQVTGWQINVLKDWFARQGFHVVIIR' A
#
# COMPACT_ATOMS: atom_id res chain seq x y z
N MET A 1 -24.53 6.16 -16.23
CA MET A 1 -23.22 6.61 -16.76
C MET A 1 -23.15 8.11 -17.02
N VAL A 2 -23.87 8.73 -17.98
CA VAL A 2 -23.66 10.15 -18.39
C VAL A 2 -24.11 11.23 -17.38
N ARG A 3 -25.23 11.01 -16.67
CA ARG A 3 -25.79 11.98 -15.71
C ARG A 3 -24.85 12.31 -14.55
N LEU A 4 -24.02 11.36 -14.14
CA LEU A 4 -23.03 11.55 -13.07
C LEU A 4 -21.97 12.57 -13.48
N TRP A 5 -21.48 12.49 -14.71
CA TRP A 5 -20.50 13.43 -15.27
C TRP A 5 -21.11 14.81 -15.47
N LEU A 6 -22.37 14.87 -15.93
CA LEU A 6 -23.08 16.14 -16.09
C LEU A 6 -23.26 16.86 -14.74
N ASN A 7 -23.68 16.14 -13.70
CA ASN A 7 -23.80 16.71 -12.36
C ASN A 7 -22.46 17.20 -11.81
N ARG A 8 -21.38 16.43 -12.00
CA ARG A 8 -20.03 16.85 -11.58
C ARG A 8 -19.53 18.09 -12.33
N TYR A 9 -19.81 18.19 -13.63
CA TYR A 9 -19.47 19.36 -14.41
C TYR A 9 -20.25 20.60 -13.98
N ILE A 10 -21.54 20.46 -13.68
CA ILE A 10 -22.36 21.58 -13.19
C ILE A 10 -21.86 22.08 -11.83
N GLN A 11 -21.36 21.19 -10.96
CA GLN A 11 -20.91 21.53 -9.61
C GLN A 11 -19.47 22.07 -9.56
N ASP A 12 -18.54 21.43 -10.27
CA ASP A 12 -17.09 21.68 -10.14
C ASP A 12 -16.43 22.05 -11.48
N GLY A 13 -17.21 22.27 -12.55
CA GLY A 13 -16.69 22.57 -13.89
C GLY A 13 -15.82 21.45 -14.46
N VAL A 14 -14.83 21.81 -15.27
CA VAL A 14 -13.87 20.85 -15.86
C VAL A 14 -13.07 20.11 -14.77
N GLU A 15 -12.84 20.73 -13.61
CA GLU A 15 -12.14 20.10 -12.48
C GLU A 15 -12.94 18.93 -11.89
N GLY A 16 -14.28 19.00 -11.92
CA GLY A 16 -15.19 17.90 -11.52
C GLY A 16 -15.12 16.66 -12.41
N LEU A 17 -14.62 16.82 -13.64
CA LEU A 17 -14.39 15.75 -14.58
C LEU A 17 -13.02 15.07 -14.39
N ARG A 18 -12.13 15.62 -13.53
CA ARG A 18 -10.84 14.98 -13.25
C ARG A 18 -11.04 13.68 -12.46
N THR A 19 -10.31 12.65 -12.86
CA THR A 19 -10.26 11.39 -12.11
C THR A 19 -9.58 11.63 -10.76
N ARG A 20 -10.38 11.78 -9.71
CA ARG A 20 -9.88 11.74 -8.33
C ARG A 20 -9.44 10.30 -8.04
N LYS A 21 -8.22 10.11 -7.49
CA LYS A 21 -7.82 8.80 -6.96
C LYS A 21 -8.93 8.35 -6.00
N PRO A 22 -9.48 7.14 -6.15
CA PRO A 22 -10.45 6.65 -5.18
C PRO A 22 -9.77 6.73 -3.81
N PRO A 23 -10.47 7.20 -2.76
CA PRO A 23 -9.99 7.02 -1.40
C PRO A 23 -9.96 5.52 -1.18
N GLY A 24 -8.80 4.91 -1.43
CA GLY A 24 -8.52 3.58 -0.94
C GLY A 24 -8.80 3.56 0.56
N ARG A 25 -9.29 2.43 1.07
CA ARG A 25 -9.56 2.23 2.50
C ARG A 25 -8.39 2.85 3.30
N PRO A 26 -8.63 3.80 4.22
CA PRO A 26 -7.56 4.36 5.02
C PRO A 26 -6.90 3.21 5.76
N GLU A 27 -5.67 2.94 5.38
CA GLU A 27 -4.82 1.90 5.93
C GLU A 27 -4.39 2.37 7.31
N GLN A 28 -5.29 2.26 8.30
CA GLN A 28 -5.02 2.55 9.71
C GLN A 28 -3.82 1.75 10.27
N LYS A 29 -3.37 0.72 9.54
CA LYS A 29 -2.21 -0.11 9.85
C LYS A 29 -0.91 0.36 9.18
N ALA A 30 -0.98 1.27 8.20
CA ALA A 30 0.19 1.78 7.48
C ALA A 30 1.29 2.32 8.41
N PRO A 31 1.02 3.21 9.37
CA PRO A 31 2.11 3.77 10.18
C PRO A 31 2.80 2.73 11.07
N ILE A 32 2.05 1.76 11.60
CA ILE A 32 2.61 0.67 12.43
C ILE A 32 3.45 -0.28 11.56
N ILE A 33 2.96 -0.58 10.36
CA ILE A 33 3.67 -1.43 9.39
C ILE A 33 4.94 -0.72 8.91
N GLU A 34 4.90 0.59 8.68
CA GLU A 34 6.06 1.39 8.27
C GLU A 34 7.16 1.38 9.33
N THR A 35 6.83 1.66 10.60
CA THR A 35 7.83 1.62 11.68
C THR A 35 8.41 0.22 11.88
N GLN A 36 7.58 -0.82 11.83
CA GLN A 36 8.08 -2.20 11.92
C GLN A 36 8.95 -2.59 10.71
N LEU A 37 8.62 -2.08 9.53
CA LEU A 37 9.39 -2.31 8.32
C LEU A 37 10.74 -1.60 8.38
N GLU A 38 10.81 -0.37 8.88
CA GLU A 38 12.07 0.36 9.06
C GLU A 38 13.02 -0.40 10.00
N GLU A 39 12.54 -0.82 11.17
CA GLU A 39 13.31 -1.63 12.11
C GLU A 39 13.77 -2.96 11.49
N LEU A 40 12.89 -3.61 10.72
CA LEU A 40 13.20 -4.85 10.01
C LEU A 40 14.31 -4.66 8.96
N LEU A 41 14.26 -3.57 8.19
CA LEU A 41 15.25 -3.25 7.15
C LEU A 41 16.64 -2.96 7.74
N HIS A 42 16.72 -2.58 9.02
CA HIS A 42 17.99 -2.41 9.74
C HIS A 42 18.61 -3.73 10.17
N GLN A 43 17.85 -4.83 10.14
CA GLN A 43 18.33 -6.17 10.45
C GLN A 43 18.61 -6.97 9.18
N SER A 44 19.53 -7.94 9.29
CA SER A 44 19.81 -8.85 8.18
C SER A 44 18.68 -9.88 8.04
N PRO A 45 18.17 -10.16 6.82
CA PRO A 45 17.22 -11.24 6.59
C PRO A 45 17.71 -12.62 7.07
N GLN A 46 19.02 -12.78 7.21
CA GLN A 46 19.66 -14.00 7.71
C GLN A 46 19.34 -14.27 9.18
N ASP A 47 19.13 -13.22 9.98
CA ASP A 47 18.70 -13.33 11.38
C ASP A 47 17.31 -13.97 11.49
N TYR A 48 16.48 -13.75 10.46
CA TYR A 48 15.15 -14.34 10.33
C TYR A 48 15.14 -15.69 9.59
N GLY A 49 16.31 -16.27 9.33
CA GLY A 49 16.46 -17.58 8.69
C GLY A 49 16.35 -17.56 7.16
N TYR A 50 16.41 -16.40 6.52
CA TYR A 50 16.41 -16.31 5.06
C TYR A 50 17.84 -16.31 4.49
N GLN A 51 18.10 -17.15 3.48
CA GLN A 51 19.39 -17.24 2.80
C GLN A 51 19.57 -16.17 1.70
N VAL A 52 19.11 -14.95 1.96
CA VAL A 52 19.27 -13.81 1.04
C VAL A 52 20.21 -12.77 1.65
N THR A 53 20.98 -12.10 0.81
CA THR A 53 21.93 -11.04 1.22
C THR A 53 21.27 -9.69 1.49
N GLY A 54 19.98 -9.55 1.18
CA GLY A 54 19.21 -8.33 1.42
C GLY A 54 17.72 -8.57 1.33
N TRP A 55 16.93 -7.62 1.85
CA TRP A 55 15.47 -7.70 1.84
C TRP A 55 14.93 -7.66 0.41
N GLN A 56 14.41 -8.80 -0.04
CA GLN A 56 13.66 -8.90 -1.28
C GLN A 56 12.17 -8.76 -1.00
N ILE A 57 11.42 -8.21 -1.95
CA ILE A 57 9.97 -8.05 -1.86
C ILE A 57 9.28 -9.39 -1.53
N ASN A 58 9.76 -10.50 -2.09
CA ASN A 58 9.20 -11.83 -1.81
C ASN A 58 9.42 -12.28 -0.36
N VAL A 59 10.58 -11.96 0.22
CA VAL A 59 10.93 -12.28 1.60
C VAL A 59 10.14 -11.43 2.58
N LEU A 60 9.98 -10.13 2.27
CA LEU A 60 9.09 -9.24 3.03
C LEU A 60 7.66 -9.74 3.01
N LYS A 61 7.14 -10.15 1.85
CA LYS A 61 5.78 -10.71 1.74
C LYS A 61 5.61 -11.99 2.56
N ASP A 62 6.60 -12.89 2.55
CA ASP A 62 6.57 -14.11 3.37
C ASP A 62 6.59 -13.77 4.87
N TRP A 63 7.46 -12.84 5.28
CA TRP A 63 7.55 -12.38 6.66
C TRP A 63 6.24 -11.74 7.14
N PHE A 64 5.66 -10.84 6.34
CA PHE A 64 4.36 -10.23 6.66
C PHE A 64 3.22 -11.25 6.69
N ALA A 65 3.24 -12.25 5.80
CA ALA A 65 2.27 -13.34 5.81
C ALA A 65 2.37 -14.18 7.09
N ARG A 66 3.59 -14.48 7.57
CA ARG A 66 3.81 -15.16 8.87
C ARG A 66 3.30 -14.35 10.05
N GLN A 67 3.33 -13.02 9.96
CA GLN A 67 2.77 -12.10 10.95
C GLN A 67 1.24 -11.93 10.83
N GLY A 68 0.60 -12.59 9.86
CA GLY A 68 -0.85 -12.52 9.64
C GLY A 68 -1.32 -11.32 8.80
N PHE A 69 -0.39 -10.64 8.12
CA PHE A 69 -0.70 -9.53 7.23
C PHE A 69 -0.66 -9.96 5.76
N HIS A 70 -1.76 -9.73 5.03
CA HIS A 70 -1.79 -9.88 3.58
C HIS A 70 -1.34 -8.58 2.90
N VAL A 71 -0.09 -8.54 2.46
CA VAL A 71 0.47 -7.40 1.72
C VAL A 71 0.09 -7.50 0.24
N VAL A 72 -0.70 -6.53 -0.23
CA VAL A 72 -1.06 -6.38 -1.65
C VAL A 72 -0.28 -5.20 -2.21
N ILE A 73 0.60 -5.46 -3.17
CA ILE A 73 1.33 -4.42 -3.89
C ILE A 73 0.38 -3.82 -4.92
N ILE A 74 -0.06 -2.59 -4.68
CA ILE A 74 -0.82 -1.80 -5.64
C ILE A 74 0.19 -1.27 -6.69
N ARG A 75 0.03 -1.69 -7.95
CA ARG A 75 0.81 -1.18 -9.09
C ARG A 75 0.35 0.20 -9.52
#